data_AF-A0A357D700-F1
#
_entry.id   AF-A0A357D700-F1
#
_cell.length_a   1.000
_cell.length_b   1.000
_cell.length_c   1.000
_cell.angle_alpha   90.00
_cell.angle_beta   90.00
_cell.angle_gamma   90.00
#
_symmetry.space_group_name_H-M   'P 1'
#
loop_
_entity.id
_entity.type
_entity.pdbx_description
1 polymer ?
#
loop_
_entity_poly.entity_id
_entity_poly.type
_entity_poly.pdbx_seq_one_letter_code
_entity_poly.pdbx_strand_id
1 'polypeptide(L)' 'GGDLSEPVSQNTLRVVKVFWGLDSSLAYRRHFPAINWLLSYSLYNERLDEYFRREIGEDWVELR' A
#
# COMPACT_ATOMS: atom_id res chain seq x y z
N GLY A 1 -17.02 1.41 -11.90
CA GLY A 1 -16.71 0.07 -11.37
C GLY A 1 -15.37 0.08 -10.67
N GLY A 2 -15.28 0.80 -9.56
CA GLY A 2 -14.12 0.86 -8.66
C GLY A 2 -14.62 0.91 -7.21
N ASP A 3 -15.77 0.28 -6.98
CA ASP A 3 -16.42 0.24 -5.69
C ASP A 3 -15.79 -0.90 -4.88
N LEU A 4 -15.01 -0.54 -3.86
CA LEU A 4 -14.34 -1.48 -2.97
C LEU A 4 -15.29 -2.06 -1.91
N SER A 5 -16.54 -1.60 -1.86
CA SER A 5 -17.56 -2.13 -0.93
C SER A 5 -18.20 -3.43 -1.41
N GLU A 6 -17.91 -3.84 -2.65
CA GLU A 6 -18.42 -5.08 -3.21
C GLU A 6 -17.83 -6.33 -2.50
N PRO A 7 -18.60 -7.42 -2.41
CA PRO A 7 -18.29 -8.54 -1.52
C PRO A 7 -16.98 -9.28 -1.86
N VAL A 8 -16.53 -9.29 -3.11
CA VAL A 8 -15.27 -9.92 -3.53
C VAL A 8 -14.08 -9.16 -2.96
N SER A 9 -14.03 -7.84 -3.15
CA SER A 9 -13.00 -6.94 -2.62
C SER A 9 -12.95 -6.97 -1.11
N GLN A 10 -14.10 -6.91 -0.42
CA GLN A 10 -14.16 -7.00 1.04
C GLN A 10 -13.64 -8.34 1.57
N ASN A 11 -14.01 -9.46 0.94
CA ASN A 11 -13.52 -10.78 1.33
C ASN A 11 -12.01 -10.92 1.09
N THR A 12 -11.48 -10.38 -0.01
CA THR A 12 -10.04 -10.39 -0.28
C THR A 12 -9.29 -9.53 0.73
N LEU A 13 -9.72 -8.30 1.01
CA LEU A 13 -9.11 -7.39 1.99
C LEU A 13 -9.01 -8.00 3.39
N ARG A 14 -9.95 -8.87 3.76
CA ARG A 14 -9.96 -9.56 5.05
C ARG A 14 -8.84 -10.61 5.18
N VAL A 15 -8.41 -11.21 4.07
CA VAL A 15 -7.41 -12.28 4.05
C VAL A 15 -6.01 -11.74 3.72
N VAL A 16 -5.92 -10.79 2.79
CA VAL A 16 -4.62 -10.26 2.35
C VAL A 16 -4.00 -9.32 3.37
N LYS A 17 -2.67 -9.29 3.39
CA LYS A 17 -1.87 -8.45 4.29
C LYS A 17 -1.35 -7.16 3.62
N VAL A 18 -1.55 -7.01 2.32
CA VAL A 18 -1.16 -5.84 1.53
C VAL A 18 -2.29 -5.48 0.58
N PHE A 19 -2.56 -4.19 0.47
CA PHE A 19 -3.52 -3.63 -0.47
C PHE A 19 -2.91 -2.41 -1.17
N TRP A 20 -2.94 -2.41 -2.50
CA TRP A 20 -2.61 -1.27 -3.34
C TRP A 20 -3.88 -0.77 -4.03
N GLY A 21 -4.48 0.27 -3.47
CA GLY A 21 -5.67 0.90 -4.02
C GLY A 21 -5.31 1.78 -5.21
N LEU A 22 -5.65 1.35 -6.43
CA LEU A 22 -5.49 2.17 -7.61
C LEU A 22 -6.61 3.21 -7.69
N ASP A 23 -6.24 4.48 -7.90
CA ASP A 23 -7.15 5.61 -7.86
C ASP A 23 -7.23 6.31 -9.22
N SER A 24 -8.45 6.40 -9.75
CA SER A 24 -8.72 7.01 -11.04
C SER A 24 -8.45 8.52 -11.06
N SER A 25 -8.57 9.21 -9.92
CA SER A 25 -8.24 10.64 -9.80
C SER A 25 -6.73 10.89 -9.90
N LEU A 26 -5.90 9.98 -9.36
CA LEU A 26 -4.45 10.04 -9.50
C LEU A 26 -4.02 9.75 -10.95
N ALA A 27 -4.63 8.74 -11.58
CA ALA A 27 -4.39 8.44 -12.99
C ALA A 27 -4.80 9.62 -13.90
N TYR A 28 -5.93 10.28 -13.62
CA TYR A 28 -6.38 11.46 -14.37
C TYR A 28 -5.41 12.64 -14.23
N ARG A 29 -4.79 12.80 -13.06
CA ARG A 29 -3.72 13.79 -12.80
C ARG A 29 -2.36 13.38 -13.39
N ARG A 30 -2.27 12.29 -14.15
CA ARG A 30 -1.02 11.70 -14.68
C ARG A 30 0.00 11.36 -13.58
N HIS A 31 -0.48 11.07 -12.37
CA HIS A 31 0.35 10.58 -11.29
C HIS A 31 0.56 9.07 -11.46
N PHE A 32 1.78 8.66 -11.81
CA PHE A 32 2.13 7.26 -12.00
C PHE A 32 3.28 6.86 -11.07
N PRO A 33 3.15 5.74 -10.34
CA PRO A 33 1.99 4.83 -10.30
C PRO A 33 0.76 5.45 -9.61
N ALA A 34 -0.45 5.12 -10.09
CA ALA A 34 -1.71 5.68 -9.61
C ALA A 34 -2.19 5.03 -8.29
N ILE A 35 -1.26 4.76 -7.38
CA ILE A 35 -1.52 4.12 -6.09
C ILE A 35 -1.90 5.21 -5.09
N ASN A 36 -3.06 5.07 -4.45
CA ASN A 36 -3.50 5.96 -3.40
C ASN A 36 -2.78 5.61 -2.08
N TRP A 37 -1.90 6.51 -1.62
CA TRP A 37 -1.12 6.35 -0.40
C TRP A 37 -1.94 6.41 0.89
N LEU A 38 -3.16 6.97 0.87
CA LEU A 38 -4.05 7.03 2.04
C LEU A 38 -4.92 5.77 2.20
N LEU A 39 -5.28 5.13 1.09
CA LEU A 39 -6.10 3.93 1.09
C LEU A 39 -5.28 2.64 1.08
N SER A 40 -4.05 2.69 0.56
CA SER A 40 -3.16 1.53 0.48
C SER A 40 -2.51 1.24 1.84
N TYR A 41 -2.34 -0.04 2.17
CA TYR A 41 -1.67 -0.44 3.40
C TYR A 41 -0.83 -1.70 3.19
N SER A 42 0.18 -1.87 4.04
CA SER A 42 1.00 -3.07 4.12
C SER A 42 1.21 -3.43 5.58
N LEU A 43 0.72 -4.60 5.98
CA LEU A 43 0.93 -5.15 7.32
C LEU A 43 2.32 -5.81 7.47
N TYR A 44 3.13 -5.83 6.41
CA TYR A 44 4.50 -6.34 6.46
C TYR A 44 5.54 -5.25 6.75
N ASN A 45 5.13 -3.99 6.91
CA ASN A 45 6.06 -2.89 7.14
C ASN A 45 6.95 -3.17 8.37
N GLU A 46 6.38 -3.51 9.52
CA GLU A 46 7.15 -3.79 10.74
C GLU A 46 8.20 -4.91 10.57
N ARG A 47 7.87 -5.96 9.80
CA ARG A 47 8.81 -7.06 9.54
C ARG A 47 9.89 -6.68 8.53
N LEU A 48 9.54 -5.83 7.58
CA LEU A 48 10.49 -5.33 6.58
C LEU A 48 11.39 -4.24 7.16
N ASP A 49 10.93 -3.50 8.18
CA ASP A 49 11.71 -2.47 8.85
C ASP A 49 12.99 -3.04 9.48
N GLU A 50 12.92 -4.22 10.11
CA GLU A 50 14.11 -4.92 10.63
C GLU A 50 15.12 -5.24 9.53
N TYR A 51 14.63 -5.74 8.38
CA TYR A 51 15.48 -6.03 7.22
C TYR A 51 16.11 -4.76 6.64
N PHE A 52 15.32 -3.69 6.48
CA PHE A 52 15.80 -2.45 5.91
C PHE A 52 16.81 -1.73 6.81
N ARG A 53 16.59 -1.72 8.13
CA ARG A 53 17.58 -1.19 9.09
C ARG A 53 18.91 -1.93 8.98
N ARG A 54 18.88 -3.25 8.80
CA ARG A 54 20.09 -4.07 8.74
C ARG A 54 20.86 -3.92 7.43
N GLU A 55 20.17 -3.90 6.29
CA GLU A 55 20.83 -3.99 4.97
C GLU A 55 21.00 -2.63 4.27
N ILE A 56 20.13 -1.66 4.53
CA ILE A 56 20.14 -0.35 3.84
C ILE A 56 20.63 0.76 4.78
N GLY A 57 20.26 0.70 6.06
CA GLY A 57 20.70 1.64 7.10
C GLY A 57 19.58 1.96 8.09
N GLU A 58 19.95 2.27 9.34
CA GLU A 58 18.99 2.52 10.43
C GLU A 58 18.04 3.69 10.13
N ASP A 59 18.53 4.75 9.48
CA ASP A 59 17.77 5.96 9.15
C ASP A 59 16.66 5.73 8.12
N TRP A 60 16.70 4.62 7.37
CA TRP A 60 15.75 4.35 6.28
C TRP A 60 14.31 4.23 6.79
N VAL A 61 14.12 3.69 8.00
CA VAL A 61 12.78 3.51 8.56
C VAL A 61 12.18 4.82 9.05
N GLU A 62 13.00 5.80 9.44
CA GLU A 62 12.53 7.11 9.89
C GLU A 62 12.23 8.07 8.72
N LEU A 63 12.82 7.83 7.55
CA LEU A 63 12.68 8.68 6.36
C LEU A 63 11.51 8.29 5.42
N ARG A 64 10.82 7.18 5.70
CA ARG A 64 9.81 6.56 4.81
C ARG A 64 8.40 7.14 4.93
#